data_AF-A0A853CAV9-F1
#
_entry.id   AF-A0A853CAV9-F1
#
_cell.length_a   1.000
_cell.length_b   1.000
_cell.length_c   1.000
_cell.angle_alpha   90.00
_cell.angle_beta   90.00
_cell.angle_gamma   90.00
#
_symmetry.space_group_name_H-M   'P 1'
#
loop_
_entity.id
_entity.type
_entity.pdbx_description
1 polymer ?
#
loop_
_entity_poly.entity_id
_entity_poly.type
_entity_poly.pdbx_seq_one_letter_code
_entity_poly.pdbx_strand_id
1 'polypeptide(L)'
;MKPLYAIALAVAVILLETPTLRFDLYANPLGWLLLLLALRTLRDDPPYRFNAALWTLGLLALVTDSVLWFPGPSEWLDDAEPALAWAAGLPRFGCFALLCHRLGSAAVEDSRVAAGLFQWTAVAMAAVMVGPVLVYGGGIDEVEDVVGTLVPLAQLALIVLSLVFAGREWAAARETPPGDQPSLPTTT
;
A
#
# COMPACT_ATOMS: atom_id res chain seq x y z
N MET A 1 -8.39 -11.88 -12.80
CA MET A 1 -7.04 -11.44 -12.37
C MET A 1 -7.00 -11.45 -10.86
N LYS A 2 -5.84 -11.75 -10.23
CA LYS A 2 -5.69 -11.75 -8.77
C LYS A 2 -5.30 -10.33 -8.31
N PRO A 3 -6.21 -9.56 -7.70
CA PRO A 3 -6.00 -8.13 -7.46
C PRO A 3 -4.84 -7.84 -6.51
N LEU A 4 -4.55 -8.74 -5.57
CA LEU A 4 -3.38 -8.60 -4.69
C LEU A 4 -2.04 -8.64 -5.43
N TYR A 5 -1.92 -9.31 -6.58
CA TYR A 5 -0.69 -9.22 -7.39
C TYR A 5 -0.52 -7.82 -7.98
N ALA A 6 -1.61 -7.18 -8.40
CA ALA A 6 -1.56 -5.80 -8.88
C ALA A 6 -1.21 -4.82 -7.74
N ILE A 7 -1.75 -5.04 -6.54
CA ILE A 7 -1.37 -4.27 -5.33
C ILE A 7 0.11 -4.46 -5.01
N ALA A 8 0.59 -5.71 -4.96
CA ALA A 8 1.99 -6.00 -4.68
C ALA A 8 2.93 -5.33 -5.70
N LEU A 9 2.59 -5.41 -6.98
CA LEU A 9 3.34 -4.75 -8.05
C LEU A 9 3.32 -3.23 -7.90
N ALA A 10 2.15 -2.65 -7.63
CA ALA A 10 2.00 -1.22 -7.42
C ALA A 10 2.86 -0.71 -6.26
N VAL A 11 2.79 -1.39 -5.10
CA VAL A 11 3.59 -1.04 -3.92
C VAL A 11 5.08 -1.23 -4.21
N ALA A 12 5.49 -2.31 -4.89
CA ALA A 12 6.88 -2.50 -5.30
C ALA A 12 7.37 -1.35 -6.20
N VAL A 13 6.55 -0.88 -7.14
CA VAL A 13 6.86 0.27 -8.03
C VAL A 13 6.96 1.58 -7.24
N ILE A 14 6.19 1.74 -6.16
CA ILE A 14 6.30 2.89 -5.24
C ILE A 14 7.62 2.82 -4.43
N LEU A 15 8.10 1.64 -4.05
CA LEU A 15 9.32 1.44 -3.26
C LEU A 15 10.62 1.43 -4.06
N LEU A 16 10.53 1.30 -5.38
CA LEU A 16 11.71 1.25 -6.22
C LEU A 16 12.44 2.58 -6.10
N GLU A 17 13.58 2.60 -5.41
CA GLU A 17 14.54 3.71 -5.45
C GLU A 17 15.60 3.41 -6.52
N THR A 18 15.92 4.39 -7.36
CA THR A 18 17.11 4.31 -8.21
C THR A 18 18.15 5.34 -7.74
N PRO A 19 19.29 4.91 -7.18
CA PRO A 19 20.33 5.82 -6.69
C PRO A 19 21.03 6.62 -7.81
N THR A 20 20.71 6.34 -9.08
CA THR A 20 21.34 6.97 -10.26
C THR A 20 20.52 8.09 -10.87
N LEU A 21 19.26 8.29 -10.45
CA LEU A 21 18.41 9.36 -10.96
C LEU A 21 18.32 10.46 -9.90
N ARG A 22 18.40 11.71 -10.36
CA ARG A 22 18.20 12.93 -9.54
C ARG A 22 16.73 13.12 -9.10
N PHE A 23 15.93 12.07 -9.21
CA PHE A 23 14.52 12.01 -8.86
C PHE A 23 14.39 10.97 -7.76
N ASP A 24 13.83 11.38 -6.62
CA ASP A 24 13.43 10.46 -5.57
C ASP A 24 12.26 9.61 -6.10
N LEU A 25 12.47 8.30 -6.10
CA LEU A 25 11.61 7.34 -6.80
C LEU A 25 10.61 6.68 -5.84
N TYR A 26 10.68 7.03 -4.53
CA TYR A 26 9.64 6.75 -3.54
C TYR A 26 8.27 7.36 -3.89
N ALA A 27 8.28 8.38 -4.74
CA ALA A 27 7.12 9.16 -5.12
C ALA A 27 6.65 8.84 -6.55
N ASN A 28 6.66 7.56 -6.93
CA ASN A 28 6.32 7.15 -8.30
C ASN A 28 4.79 7.15 -8.53
N PRO A 29 4.22 8.14 -9.26
CA PRO A 29 2.79 8.18 -9.54
C PRO A 29 2.33 7.00 -10.38
N LEU A 30 3.22 6.34 -11.14
CA LEU A 30 2.87 5.12 -11.84
C LEU A 30 2.43 4.04 -10.84
N GLY A 31 3.16 3.89 -9.73
CA GLY A 31 2.81 2.95 -8.67
C GLY A 31 1.45 3.27 -8.06
N TRP A 32 1.16 4.55 -7.79
CA TRP A 32 -0.15 4.97 -7.29
C TRP A 32 -1.28 4.77 -8.28
N LEU A 33 -1.07 5.05 -9.57
CA LEU A 33 -2.06 4.79 -10.62
C LEU A 33 -2.39 3.29 -10.71
N LEU A 34 -1.36 2.43 -10.64
CA LEU A 34 -1.53 0.98 -10.59
C LEU A 34 -2.29 0.55 -9.33
N LEU A 35 -1.99 1.15 -8.17
CA LEU A 35 -2.68 0.85 -6.93
C LEU A 35 -4.16 1.24 -7.01
N LEU A 36 -4.48 2.45 -7.47
CA LEU A 36 -5.85 2.92 -7.64
C LEU A 36 -6.63 2.05 -8.65
N LEU A 37 -5.97 1.59 -9.72
CA LEU A 37 -6.56 0.66 -10.66
C LEU A 37 -6.86 -0.70 -9.99
N ALA A 38 -5.95 -1.20 -9.17
CA ALA A 38 -6.17 -2.43 -8.39
C ALA A 38 -7.29 -2.26 -7.34
N LEU A 39 -7.38 -1.10 -6.69
CA LEU A 39 -8.49 -0.79 -5.78
C LEU A 39 -9.83 -0.65 -6.51
N ARG A 40 -9.80 -0.23 -7.78
CA ARG A 40 -11.00 -0.18 -8.62
C ARG A 40 -11.55 -1.56 -8.93
N THR A 41 -10.69 -2.55 -9.15
CA THR A 41 -11.16 -3.93 -9.39
C THR A 41 -11.74 -4.55 -8.13
N LEU A 42 -11.25 -4.17 -6.94
CA LEU A 42 -11.78 -4.60 -5.64
C LEU A 42 -13.08 -3.88 -5.23
N ARG A 43 -13.39 -2.72 -5.82
CA ARG A 43 -14.48 -1.83 -5.37
C ARG A 43 -15.86 -2.50 -5.34
N ASP A 44 -16.09 -3.48 -6.20
CA ASP A 44 -17.40 -4.09 -6.39
C ASP A 44 -17.55 -5.42 -5.63
N ASP A 45 -16.44 -6.00 -5.15
CA ASP A 45 -16.44 -7.28 -4.44
C ASP A 45 -16.57 -7.05 -2.91
N PRO A 46 -17.58 -7.64 -2.24
CA PRO A 46 -17.62 -7.68 -0.77
C PRO A 46 -16.38 -8.44 -0.24
N PRO A 47 -15.71 -7.98 0.82
CA PRO A 47 -16.07 -6.91 1.77
C PRO A 47 -15.54 -5.50 1.44
N TYR A 48 -14.90 -5.31 0.29
CA TYR A 48 -14.22 -4.05 -0.07
C TYR A 48 -15.14 -2.98 -0.68
N ARG A 49 -16.44 -3.29 -0.72
CA ARG A 49 -17.47 -2.50 -1.38
C ARG A 49 -17.44 -1.03 -0.94
N PHE A 50 -17.15 -0.16 -1.90
CA PHE A 50 -17.22 1.30 -1.78
C PHE A 50 -16.54 1.92 -0.53
N ASN A 51 -15.28 1.58 -0.28
CA ASN A 51 -14.51 2.24 0.78
C ASN A 51 -13.99 3.63 0.33
N ALA A 52 -14.83 4.65 0.50
CA ALA A 52 -14.51 6.03 0.12
C ALA A 52 -13.20 6.52 0.77
N ALA A 53 -12.97 6.20 2.04
CA ALA A 53 -11.76 6.60 2.76
C ALA A 53 -10.47 6.05 2.13
N LEU A 54 -10.49 4.80 1.65
CA LEU A 54 -9.34 4.20 0.99
C LEU A 54 -9.06 4.87 -0.36
N TRP A 55 -10.11 5.19 -1.10
CA TRP A 55 -10.01 5.93 -2.35
C TRP A 55 -9.50 7.37 -2.15
N THR A 56 -10.01 8.09 -1.16
CA THR A 56 -9.56 9.45 -0.87
C THR A 56 -8.12 9.47 -0.41
N LEU A 57 -7.71 8.52 0.44
CA LEU A 57 -6.31 8.41 0.88
C LEU A 57 -5.38 8.06 -0.28
N GLY A 58 -5.77 7.12 -1.14
CA GLY A 58 -4.99 6.78 -2.34
C GLY A 58 -4.86 7.94 -3.32
N LEU A 59 -5.92 8.76 -3.50
CA LEU A 59 -5.86 9.96 -4.35
C LEU A 59 -5.00 11.05 -3.72
N LEU A 60 -5.14 11.29 -2.41
CA LEU A 60 -4.30 12.25 -1.70
C LEU A 60 -2.84 11.85 -1.78
N ALA A 61 -2.53 10.56 -1.58
CA ALA A 61 -1.19 10.03 -1.69
C ALA A 61 -0.63 10.14 -3.11
N LEU A 62 -1.44 9.84 -4.14
CA LEU A 62 -1.04 10.10 -5.53
C LEU A 62 -0.66 11.57 -5.72
N VAL A 63 -1.47 12.51 -5.21
CA VAL A 63 -1.21 13.95 -5.39
C VAL A 63 0.04 14.37 -4.64
N THR A 64 0.19 14.03 -3.36
CA THR A 64 1.36 14.40 -2.56
C THR A 64 2.62 13.81 -3.14
N ASP A 65 2.62 12.52 -3.47
CA ASP A 65 3.80 11.86 -4.02
C ASP A 65 4.11 12.38 -5.43
N SER A 66 3.11 12.69 -6.26
CA SER A 66 3.36 13.31 -7.58
C SER A 66 4.02 14.68 -7.47
N VAL A 67 3.66 15.48 -6.46
CA VAL A 67 4.29 16.79 -6.21
C VAL A 67 5.73 16.62 -5.72
N LEU A 68 5.94 15.70 -4.77
CA LEU A 68 7.25 15.42 -4.19
C LEU A 68 8.18 14.65 -5.13
N TRP A 69 7.67 14.06 -6.21
CA TRP A 69 8.52 13.47 -7.24
C TRP A 69 9.46 14.49 -7.89
N PHE A 70 9.05 15.75 -7.96
CA PHE A 70 9.91 16.80 -8.47
C PHE A 70 10.93 17.22 -7.39
N PRO A 71 12.22 17.37 -7.75
CA PRO A 71 13.26 17.70 -6.77
C PRO A 71 13.01 19.05 -6.09
N GLY A 72 12.48 20.06 -6.80
CA GLY A 72 12.23 21.37 -6.21
C GLY A 72 11.28 21.36 -5.00
N PRO A 73 10.06 20.81 -5.12
CA PRO A 73 9.15 20.64 -3.99
C PRO A 73 9.72 19.78 -2.86
N SER A 74 10.45 18.70 -3.17
CA SER A 74 11.06 17.84 -2.15
C SER A 74 12.16 18.57 -1.38
N GLU A 75 13.13 19.15 -2.07
CA GLU A 75 14.24 19.92 -1.48
C GLU A 75 13.70 21.09 -0.64
N TRP A 76 12.69 21.80 -1.14
CA TRP A 76 12.05 22.89 -0.38
C TRP A 76 11.40 22.40 0.92
N LEU A 77 10.78 21.21 0.89
CA LEU A 77 10.09 20.65 2.04
C LEU A 77 11.07 20.17 3.12
N ASP A 78 12.17 19.56 2.68
CA ASP A 78 13.28 19.13 3.53
C ASP A 78 13.96 20.34 4.20
N ASP A 79 14.11 21.45 3.48
CA ASP A 79 14.69 22.69 4.01
C ASP A 79 13.73 23.46 4.95
N ALA A 80 12.41 23.34 4.76
CA ALA A 80 11.43 24.13 5.49
C ALA A 80 11.23 23.62 6.93
N GLU A 81 10.76 22.37 7.09
CA GLU A 81 10.52 21.76 8.39
C GLU A 81 10.42 20.23 8.28
N PRO A 82 11.26 19.44 8.98
CA PRO A 82 11.25 17.97 8.90
C PRO A 82 9.89 17.33 9.22
N ALA A 83 9.13 17.93 10.15
CA ALA A 83 7.78 17.47 10.48
C ALA A 83 6.80 17.60 9.29
N LEU A 84 6.99 18.61 8.44
CA LEU A 84 6.17 18.84 7.26
C LEU A 84 6.52 17.85 6.13
N ALA A 85 7.82 17.56 5.94
CA ALA A 85 8.30 16.50 5.06
C ALA A 85 7.67 15.15 5.41
N TRP A 86 7.61 14.84 6.71
CA TRP A 86 6.92 13.64 7.18
C TRP A 86 5.41 13.67 6.94
N ALA A 87 4.77 14.80 7.26
CA ALA A 87 3.33 14.96 7.14
C ALA A 87 2.84 14.70 5.70
N ALA A 88 3.65 15.05 4.71
CA ALA A 88 3.36 14.79 3.30
C ALA A 88 3.28 13.28 2.97
N GLY A 89 3.92 12.42 3.75
CA GLY A 89 3.83 10.96 3.63
C GLY A 89 2.61 10.33 4.33
N LEU A 90 1.86 11.07 5.15
CA LEU A 90 0.72 10.53 5.91
C LEU A 90 -0.39 9.94 5.02
N PRO A 91 -0.78 10.54 3.88
CA PRO A 91 -1.78 9.94 3.01
C PRO A 91 -1.38 8.54 2.53
N ARG A 92 -0.09 8.36 2.19
CA ARG A 92 0.49 7.08 1.77
C ARG A 92 0.37 6.03 2.86
N PHE A 93 0.87 6.33 4.06
CA PHE A 93 0.83 5.38 5.18
C PHE A 93 -0.60 5.09 5.63
N GLY A 94 -1.47 6.11 5.65
CA GLY A 94 -2.89 5.94 5.95
C GLY A 94 -3.59 5.02 4.94
N CYS A 95 -3.30 5.18 3.64
CA CYS A 95 -3.83 4.31 2.59
C CYS A 95 -3.41 2.85 2.82
N PHE A 96 -2.12 2.59 3.07
CA PHE A 96 -1.61 1.24 3.32
C PHE A 96 -2.14 0.64 4.62
N ALA A 97 -2.20 1.42 5.71
CA ALA A 97 -2.76 0.97 6.98
C ALA A 97 -4.23 0.54 6.81
N LEU A 98 -5.03 1.36 6.15
CA LEU A 98 -6.45 1.06 5.91
C LEU A 98 -6.63 -0.14 4.98
N LEU A 99 -5.81 -0.26 3.93
CA LEU A 99 -5.81 -1.42 3.04
C LEU A 99 -5.51 -2.71 3.81
N CYS A 100 -4.42 -2.73 4.58
CA CYS A 100 -4.06 -3.85 5.44
C CYS A 100 -5.19 -4.20 6.41
N HIS A 101 -5.77 -3.20 7.08
CA HIS A 101 -6.89 -3.42 7.99
C HIS A 101 -8.08 -4.11 7.29
N ARG A 102 -8.45 -3.66 6.09
CA ARG A 102 -9.55 -4.27 5.31
C ARG A 102 -9.23 -5.70 4.86
N LEU A 103 -8.00 -5.94 4.40
CA LEU A 103 -7.54 -7.28 4.03
C LEU A 103 -7.56 -8.21 5.24
N GLY A 104 -7.12 -7.74 6.41
CA GLY A 104 -7.14 -8.50 7.65
C GLY A 104 -8.56 -8.83 8.11
N SER A 105 -9.49 -7.87 8.02
CA SER A 105 -10.91 -8.12 8.33
C SER A 105 -11.55 -9.13 7.38
N ALA A 106 -11.23 -9.07 6.09
CA ALA A 106 -11.74 -10.01 5.10
C ALA A 106 -11.24 -11.45 5.34
N ALA A 107 -10.01 -11.59 5.83
CA ALA A 107 -9.40 -12.88 6.07
C ALA A 107 -9.86 -13.56 7.37
N VAL A 108 -10.62 -12.88 8.24
CA VAL A 108 -10.86 -13.35 9.63
C VAL A 108 -11.59 -14.69 9.70
N GLU A 109 -12.50 -14.95 8.74
CA GLU A 109 -13.29 -16.18 8.68
C GLU A 109 -12.49 -17.36 8.08
N ASP A 110 -11.60 -17.10 7.11
CA ASP A 110 -10.81 -18.14 6.43
C ASP A 110 -9.47 -18.43 7.13
N SER A 111 -8.77 -17.40 7.60
CA SER A 111 -7.42 -17.52 8.17
C SER A 111 -7.12 -16.44 9.21
N ARG A 112 -7.14 -16.85 10.49
CA ARG A 112 -6.70 -16.01 11.62
C ARG A 112 -5.24 -15.56 11.50
N VAL A 113 -4.39 -16.38 10.87
CA VAL A 113 -2.98 -16.05 10.64
C VAL A 113 -2.86 -14.90 9.65
N ALA A 114 -3.53 -15.01 8.49
CA ALA A 114 -3.53 -13.93 7.49
C ALA A 114 -4.13 -12.65 8.09
N ALA A 115 -5.27 -12.77 8.79
CA ALA A 115 -5.90 -11.65 9.47
C ALA A 115 -4.94 -10.95 10.45
N GLY A 116 -4.28 -11.72 11.31
CA GLY A 116 -3.32 -11.20 12.29
C GLY A 116 -2.13 -10.51 11.63
N LEU A 117 -1.54 -11.11 10.58
CA LEU A 117 -0.41 -10.53 9.86
C LEU A 117 -0.78 -9.18 9.24
N PHE A 118 -1.91 -9.11 8.53
CA PHE A 118 -2.37 -7.85 7.96
C PHE A 118 -2.71 -6.80 9.03
N GLN A 119 -3.33 -7.18 10.16
CA GLN A 119 -3.60 -6.22 11.25
C GLN A 119 -2.30 -5.70 11.88
N TRP A 120 -1.30 -6.56 12.10
CA TRP A 120 0.00 -6.11 12.59
C TRP A 120 0.71 -5.18 11.62
N THR A 121 0.64 -5.45 10.31
CA THR A 121 1.15 -4.53 9.29
C THR A 121 0.37 -3.21 9.30
N ALA A 122 -0.95 -3.22 9.49
CA ALA A 122 -1.74 -2.00 9.63
C ALA A 122 -1.32 -1.16 10.84
N VAL A 123 -1.11 -1.82 11.99
CA VAL A 123 -0.61 -1.17 13.22
C VAL A 123 0.78 -0.59 13.01
N ALA A 124 1.69 -1.31 12.36
CA ALA A 124 3.03 -0.81 12.05
C ALA A 124 2.96 0.46 11.19
N MET A 125 2.13 0.48 10.13
CA MET A 125 1.92 1.67 9.30
C MET A 125 1.31 2.83 10.09
N ALA A 126 0.36 2.56 10.98
CA ALA A 126 -0.22 3.57 11.85
C ALA A 126 0.81 4.12 12.85
N ALA A 127 1.70 3.28 13.38
CA ALA A 127 2.77 3.69 14.29
C ALA A 127 3.74 4.66 13.61
N VAL A 128 4.12 4.39 12.35
CA VAL A 128 4.93 5.31 11.51
C VAL A 128 4.29 6.70 11.44
N MET A 129 2.96 6.78 11.31
CA MET A 129 2.26 8.07 11.23
C MET A 129 2.39 8.92 12.51
N VAL A 130 2.60 8.29 13.67
CA VAL A 130 2.76 8.98 14.96
C VAL A 130 4.22 9.35 15.24
N GLY A 131 5.16 8.86 14.43
CA GLY A 131 6.61 9.10 14.57
C GLY A 131 6.99 10.55 14.85
N PRO A 132 6.54 11.55 14.06
CA PRO A 132 6.91 12.95 14.27
C PRO A 132 6.48 13.52 15.61
N VAL A 133 5.33 13.07 16.13
CA VAL A 133 4.83 13.53 17.43
C VAL A 133 5.75 13.01 18.54
N LEU A 134 6.31 11.81 18.38
CA LEU A 134 7.23 11.22 19.34
C LEU A 134 8.64 11.79 19.24
N VAL A 135 9.15 11.97 18.02
CA VAL A 135 10.49 12.51 17.75
C VAL A 135 10.52 14.01 18.09
N TYR A 136 9.73 14.83 17.38
CA TYR A 136 9.80 16.29 17.52
C TYR A 136 8.98 16.83 18.70
N GLY A 137 7.87 16.17 19.04
CA GLY A 137 7.04 16.57 20.19
C GLY A 137 7.52 16.00 21.53
N GLY A 138 8.10 14.80 21.51
CA GLY A 138 8.58 14.09 22.71
C GLY A 138 10.09 14.20 22.95
N GLY A 139 10.88 14.61 21.95
CA GLY A 139 12.33 14.72 22.05
C GLY A 139 13.05 13.37 22.15
N ILE A 140 12.48 12.31 21.56
CA ILE A 140 13.02 10.95 21.61
C ILE A 140 13.68 10.63 20.26
N ASP A 141 14.95 11.00 20.12
CA ASP A 141 15.69 10.85 18.86
C ASP A 141 15.85 9.39 18.43
N GLU A 142 15.86 8.43 19.37
CA GLU A 142 15.95 7.00 19.05
C GLU A 142 14.73 6.47 18.27
N VAL A 143 13.60 7.19 18.32
CA VAL A 143 12.40 6.82 17.54
C VAL A 143 12.63 7.06 16.06
N GLU A 144 13.48 8.00 15.66
CA GLU A 144 13.75 8.31 14.25
C GLU A 144 14.33 7.09 13.52
N ASP A 145 15.39 6.48 14.06
CA ASP A 145 16.03 5.29 13.50
C ASP A 145 15.06 4.09 13.45
N VAL A 146 14.28 3.91 14.51
CA VAL A 146 13.29 2.83 14.61
C VAL A 146 12.22 3.00 13.53
N VAL A 147 11.70 4.21 13.35
CA VAL A 147 10.64 4.45 12.36
C VAL A 147 11.20 4.40 10.94
N GLY A 148 12.42 4.91 10.72
CA GLY A 148 13.14 4.79 9.46
C GLY A 148 13.32 3.33 9.02
N THR A 149 13.54 2.42 9.97
CA THR A 149 13.61 0.98 9.71
C THR A 149 12.21 0.34 9.54
N LEU A 150 11.22 0.80 10.31
CA LEU A 150 9.87 0.24 10.32
C LEU A 150 9.12 0.50 9.01
N VAL A 151 9.33 1.66 8.39
CA VAL A 151 8.71 2.05 7.11
C VAL A 151 8.93 1.02 6.00
N PRO A 152 10.19 0.72 5.58
CA PRO A 152 10.43 -0.23 4.50
C PRO A 152 10.01 -1.65 4.89
N LEU A 153 10.14 -2.04 6.17
CA LEU A 153 9.71 -3.36 6.64
C LEU A 153 8.20 -3.55 6.55
N ALA A 154 7.41 -2.56 6.96
CA ALA A 154 5.95 -2.63 6.89
C ALA A 154 5.47 -2.67 5.43
N GLN A 155 6.10 -1.88 4.56
CA GLN A 155 5.80 -1.86 3.13
C GLN A 155 6.18 -3.18 2.44
N LEU A 156 7.35 -3.74 2.77
CA LEU A 156 7.78 -5.05 2.31
C LEU A 156 6.83 -6.16 2.80
N ALA A 157 6.39 -6.10 4.06
CA ALA A 157 5.41 -7.03 4.60
C ALA A 157 4.10 -6.98 3.80
N LEU A 158 3.59 -5.79 3.47
CA LEU A 158 2.40 -5.64 2.61
C LEU A 158 2.61 -6.30 1.24
N ILE A 159 3.76 -6.12 0.60
CA ILE A 159 4.09 -6.79 -0.68
C ILE A 159 4.05 -8.31 -0.50
N VAL A 160 4.82 -8.85 0.46
CA VAL A 160 4.94 -10.29 0.69
C VAL A 160 3.60 -10.91 1.01
N LEU A 161 2.82 -10.32 1.92
CA LEU A 161 1.49 -10.81 2.28
C LEU A 161 0.54 -10.78 1.07
N SER A 162 0.59 -9.71 0.27
CA SER A 162 -0.21 -9.62 -0.96
C SER A 162 0.15 -10.74 -1.94
N LEU A 163 1.43 -11.05 -2.13
CA LEU A 163 1.88 -12.14 -3.00
C LEU A 163 1.47 -13.52 -2.47
N VAL A 164 1.68 -13.77 -1.17
CA VAL A 164 1.40 -15.06 -0.52
C VAL A 164 -0.09 -15.37 -0.53
N PHE A 165 -0.95 -14.37 -0.30
CA PHE A 165 -2.40 -14.56 -0.19
C PHE A 165 -3.17 -14.21 -1.47
N ALA A 166 -2.49 -13.91 -2.59
CA ALA A 166 -3.12 -13.49 -3.85
C ALA A 166 -4.12 -14.51 -4.44
N GLY A 167 -4.01 -15.78 -4.10
CA GLY A 167 -4.90 -16.84 -4.59
C GLY A 167 -6.16 -17.04 -3.74
N ARG A 168 -6.35 -16.27 -2.66
CA ARG A 168 -7.46 -16.48 -1.73
C ARG A 168 -8.76 -15.88 -2.24
N GLU A 169 -9.88 -16.59 -2.04
CA GLU A 169 -11.21 -16.13 -2.44
C GLU A 169 -11.60 -14.82 -1.73
N TRP A 170 -11.33 -14.70 -0.43
CA TRP A 170 -11.58 -13.47 0.33
C TRP A 170 -10.77 -12.27 -0.18
N ALA A 171 -9.71 -12.52 -0.96
CA ALA A 171 -8.91 -11.51 -1.64
C ALA A 171 -9.39 -11.25 -3.08
N ALA A 172 -10.64 -11.60 -3.40
CA ALA A 172 -11.26 -11.45 -4.72
C ALA A 172 -10.52 -12.17 -5.86
N ALA A 173 -9.83 -13.28 -5.55
CA ALA A 173 -9.34 -14.19 -6.58
C ALA A 173 -10.54 -14.92 -7.21
N ARG A 174 -11.03 -14.44 -8.36
CA ARG A 174 -12.09 -15.11 -9.11
C ARG A 174 -11.57 -16.41 -9.73
N GLU A 175 -12.19 -17.54 -9.43
CA GLU A 175 -12.03 -18.78 -10.20
C GLU A 175 -12.87 -18.69 -11.48
N THR A 176 -12.29 -19.08 -12.62
CA THR A 176 -13.06 -19.24 -13.86
C THR A 176 -13.90 -20.51 -13.73
N PRO A 177 -15.23 -20.45 -13.86
CA PRO A 177 -16.07 -21.65 -13.77
C PRO A 177 -15.64 -22.71 -14.80
N PRO A 178 -15.67 -24.02 -14.46
CA PRO A 178 -15.25 -25.10 -15.35
C PRO A 178 -15.99 -25.17 -16.71
N GLY A 179 -17.11 -24.47 -16.86
CA GLY A 179 -17.96 -24.50 -18.05
C GLY A 179 -17.56 -23.56 -19.20
N ASP A 180 -16.60 -22.66 -19.00
CA ASP A 180 -16.16 -21.69 -20.02
C ASP A 180 -14.90 -22.14 -20.77
N GLN A 181 -14.47 -23.39 -20.58
CA GLN A 181 -13.44 -23.97 -21.43
C GLN A 181 -14.04 -24.25 -22.82
N PRO A 182 -13.51 -23.66 -23.91
CA PRO A 182 -13.97 -23.97 -25.24
C PRO A 182 -13.79 -25.47 -25.48
N SER A 183 -14.91 -26.18 -25.66
CA SER A 183 -14.90 -27.60 -26.01
C SER A 183 -14.03 -27.78 -27.25
N LEU A 184 -12.90 -28.47 -27.11
CA LEU A 184 -12.06 -28.84 -28.25
C LEU A 184 -12.92 -29.58 -29.27
N PRO A 185 -12.88 -29.22 -30.56
CA PRO A 185 -13.63 -29.92 -31.57
C PRO A 185 -13.18 -31.37 -31.59
N THR A 186 -14.10 -32.28 -31.24
CA THR A 186 -13.92 -33.72 -31.37
C THR A 186 -13.81 -34.04 -32.85
N THR A 187 -12.58 -34.29 -33.32
CA THR A 187 -12.37 -34.88 -34.65
C THR A 187 -12.78 -36.35 -34.59
N THR A 188 -13.95 -36.65 -35.14
CA THR A 188 -14.37 -38.01 -35.53
C THR A 188 -13.87 -38.33 -36.94
#